data_AF-A0A962V5V1-F1
#
_entry.id   AF-A0A962V5V1-F1
#
_cell.length_a   1.000
_cell.length_b   1.000
_cell.length_c   1.000
_cell.angle_alpha   90.00
_cell.angle_beta   90.00
_cell.angle_gamma   90.00
#
_symmetry.space_group_name_H-M   'P 1'
#
loop_
_entity.id
_entity.type
_entity.pdbx_description
1 polymer ?
#
loop_
_entity_poly.entity_id
_entity_poly.type
_entity_poly.pdbx_seq_one_letter_code
_entity_poly.pdbx_strand_id
1 'polypeptide(L)'
;DIECLFSATSFFFLEQTLANWRRSERYDELIEYILWNYAERGGAEFWKQVLLDLRLKKDEKRAHRLLDGLYVGRSKRFWEALRNSKKHPENHFAVAACAQVKGEVMEVLYEHAFLLENKPEAEHDIELVQLVRQRIWEISSENRVT
;
A
#
# COMPACT_ATOMS: atom_id res chain seq x y z
N ASP A 1 14.16 8.97 16.35
CA ASP A 1 13.96 7.61 15.85
C ASP A 1 12.49 7.26 15.98
N ILE A 2 11.80 7.06 14.86
CA ILE A 2 10.34 6.87 14.84
C ILE A 2 9.97 5.52 15.47
N GLU A 3 10.85 4.53 15.34
CA GLU A 3 10.69 3.20 15.94
C GLU A 3 10.61 3.29 17.47
N CYS A 4 11.47 4.11 18.08
CA CYS A 4 11.49 4.34 19.53
C CYS A 4 10.25 5.10 20.04
N LEU A 5 9.68 5.98 19.20
CA LEU A 5 8.43 6.69 19.48
C LEU A 5 7.22 5.73 19.48
N PHE A 6 7.16 4.80 18.53
CA PHE A 6 6.00 3.89 18.41
C PHE A 6 6.10 2.62 19.25
N SER A 7 7.30 2.11 19.52
CA SER A 7 7.49 0.95 20.41
C SER A 7 7.10 1.25 21.86
N ALA A 8 7.15 2.52 22.28
CA ALA A 8 6.84 2.96 23.64
C ALA A 8 5.40 3.49 23.81
N THR A 9 4.69 3.75 22.72
CA THR A 9 3.34 4.33 22.78
C THR A 9 2.30 3.22 22.96
N SER A 10 1.57 3.23 24.07
CA SER A 10 0.42 2.34 24.28
C SER A 10 -0.58 2.46 23.12
N PHE A 11 -1.11 1.33 22.65
CA PHE A 11 -2.17 1.25 21.62
C PHE A 11 -3.32 2.24 21.88
N PHE A 12 -3.62 2.52 23.15
CA PHE A 12 -4.68 3.44 23.58
C PHE A 12 -4.46 4.89 23.14
N PHE A 13 -3.20 5.35 23.05
CA PHE A 13 -2.88 6.72 22.63
C PHE A 13 -2.56 6.84 21.14
N LEU A 14 -2.41 5.72 20.43
CA LEU A 14 -1.99 5.70 19.04
C LEU A 14 -3.06 6.31 18.12
N GLU A 15 -4.32 5.91 18.27
CA GLU A 15 -5.42 6.47 17.46
C GLU A 15 -5.58 7.98 17.65
N GLN A 16 -5.48 8.45 18.89
CA GLN A 16 -5.57 9.88 19.20
C GLN A 16 -4.37 10.65 18.64
N THR A 17 -3.18 10.06 18.68
CA THR A 17 -1.96 10.64 18.09
C THR A 17 -2.09 10.76 16.57
N LEU A 18 -2.52 9.69 15.89
CA LEU A 18 -2.74 9.69 14.45
C LEU A 18 -3.82 10.69 14.03
N ALA A 19 -4.92 10.78 14.80
CA ALA A 19 -5.97 11.77 14.58
C ALA A 19 -5.44 13.21 14.74
N ASN A 20 -4.63 13.46 15.77
CA ASN A 20 -4.02 14.77 16.00
C ASN A 20 -3.03 15.14 14.88
N TRP A 21 -2.22 14.19 14.41
CA TRP A 21 -1.30 14.40 13.29
C TRP A 21 -2.05 14.70 12.00
N ARG A 22 -3.14 13.98 11.72
CA ARG A 22 -4.00 14.25 10.57
C ARG A 22 -4.62 15.64 10.62
N ARG A 23 -5.17 16.05 11.78
CA ARG A 23 -5.70 17.42 11.98
C ARG A 23 -4.64 18.51 11.85
N SER A 24 -3.40 18.19 12.25
CA SER A 24 -2.25 19.09 12.17
C SER A 24 -1.51 18.98 10.83
N GLU A 25 -2.05 18.23 9.88
CA GLU A 25 -1.49 18.04 8.53
C GLU A 25 -0.05 17.51 8.50
N ARG A 26 0.32 16.73 9.52
CA ARG A 26 1.63 16.07 9.65
C ARG A 26 1.71 14.83 8.77
N TYR A 27 1.54 15.02 7.46
CA TYR A 27 1.39 13.93 6.50
C TYR A 27 2.68 13.13 6.27
N ASP A 28 3.86 13.73 6.40
CA ASP A 28 5.11 13.00 6.26
C ASP A 28 5.27 11.96 7.38
N GLU A 29 4.98 12.34 8.62
CA GLU A 29 5.02 11.44 9.77
C GLU A 29 3.91 10.38 9.72
N LEU A 30 2.73 10.72 9.20
CA LEU A 30 1.67 9.76 8.94
C LEU A 30 2.06 8.73 7.90
N ILE A 31 2.69 9.15 6.80
CA ILE A 31 3.19 8.25 5.76
C ILE A 31 4.26 7.34 6.36
N GLU A 32 5.23 7.89 7.08
CA GLU A 32 6.29 7.10 7.72
C GLU A 32 5.73 6.06 8.69
N TYR A 33 4.77 6.45 9.53
CA TYR A 33 4.06 5.52 10.41
C TYR A 33 3.33 4.42 9.62
N ILE A 34 2.60 4.79 8.56
CA ILE A 34 1.88 3.82 7.73
C ILE A 34 2.87 2.83 7.11
N LEU A 35 3.95 3.31 6.51
CA LEU A 35 4.93 2.45 5.84
C LEU A 35 5.63 1.51 6.82
N TRP A 36 5.91 1.98 8.03
CA TRP A 36 6.45 1.14 9.11
C TRP A 36 5.43 0.09 9.60
N ASN A 37 4.23 0.51 10.00
CA ASN A 37 3.23 -0.37 10.62
C ASN A 37 2.66 -1.41 9.64
N TYR A 38 2.49 -1.06 8.36
CA TYR A 38 1.92 -1.96 7.34
C TYR A 38 2.95 -2.91 6.73
N ALA A 39 4.24 -2.71 6.98
CA ALA A 39 5.25 -3.74 6.72
C ALA A 39 5.06 -4.98 7.62
N GLU A 40 4.58 -4.78 8.86
CA GLU A 40 4.48 -5.86 9.84
C GLU A 40 3.08 -6.48 9.97
N ARG A 41 2.00 -5.69 9.89
CA ARG A 41 0.68 -6.15 10.39
C ARG A 41 -0.44 -6.23 9.38
N GLY A 42 -0.30 -5.66 8.18
CA GLY A 42 -1.38 -5.63 7.18
C GLY A 42 -2.68 -5.07 7.78
N GLY A 43 -2.73 -3.76 8.03
CA GLY A 43 -3.87 -3.12 8.70
C GLY A 43 -4.99 -2.71 7.74
N ALA A 44 -6.18 -2.42 8.28
CA ALA A 44 -7.30 -1.86 7.54
C ALA A 44 -7.13 -0.34 7.32
N GLU A 45 -7.46 0.12 6.10
CA GLU A 45 -8.00 1.44 5.70
C GLU A 45 -7.39 2.79 6.15
N PHE A 46 -6.54 2.89 7.17
CA PHE A 46 -6.01 4.19 7.62
C PHE A 46 -5.22 4.91 6.51
N TRP A 47 -4.40 4.16 5.77
CA TRP A 47 -3.68 4.71 4.62
C TRP A 47 -4.60 5.26 3.53
N LYS A 48 -5.81 4.71 3.37
CA LYS A 48 -6.80 5.25 2.42
C LYS A 48 -7.36 6.58 2.89
N GLN A 49 -7.55 6.76 4.20
CA GLN A 49 -7.97 8.05 4.76
C GLN A 49 -6.89 9.11 4.54
N VAL A 50 -5.63 8.76 4.76
CA VAL A 50 -4.49 9.64 4.48
C VAL A 50 -4.38 9.93 2.98
N LEU A 51 -4.55 8.93 2.12
CA LEU A 51 -4.55 9.11 0.67
C LEU A 51 -5.68 10.04 0.21
N LEU A 52 -6.88 9.89 0.77
CA LEU A 52 -8.03 10.75 0.47
C LEU A 52 -7.72 12.21 0.84
N ASP A 53 -7.15 12.45 2.01
CA ASP A 53 -6.73 13.80 2.42
C ASP A 53 -5.72 14.41 1.44
N LEU A 54 -4.71 13.63 1.05
CA LEU A 54 -3.68 14.06 0.11
C LEU A 54 -4.31 14.40 -1.26
N ARG A 55 -5.26 13.59 -1.73
CA ARG A 55 -6.03 13.88 -2.97
C ARG A 55 -6.85 15.15 -2.87
N LEU A 56 -7.59 15.35 -1.78
CA LEU A 56 -8.38 16.57 -1.54
C LEU A 56 -7.48 17.82 -1.51
N LYS A 57 -6.26 17.67 -1.03
CA LYS A 57 -5.23 18.73 -0.98
C LYS A 57 -4.43 18.87 -2.27
N LYS A 58 -4.63 18.00 -3.26
CA LYS A 58 -3.83 17.90 -4.48
C LYS A 58 -2.33 17.70 -4.23
N ASP A 59 -1.97 17.03 -3.12
CA ASP A 59 -0.59 16.69 -2.77
C ASP A 59 -0.20 15.32 -3.36
N GLU A 60 0.04 15.32 -4.67
CA GLU A 60 0.35 14.11 -5.42
C GLU A 60 1.69 13.51 -5.06
N LYS A 61 2.68 14.36 -4.75
CA LYS A 61 4.03 13.91 -4.40
C LYS A 61 3.98 12.97 -3.18
N ARG A 62 3.25 13.38 -2.15
CA ARG A 62 3.07 12.55 -0.95
C ARG A 62 2.17 11.35 -1.20
N ALA A 63 1.14 11.50 -2.06
CA ALA A 63 0.28 10.38 -2.43
C ALA A 63 1.06 9.27 -3.16
N HIS A 64 1.91 9.62 -4.13
CA HIS A 64 2.79 8.67 -4.81
C HIS A 64 3.80 8.03 -3.85
N ARG A 65 4.45 8.82 -2.98
CA ARG A 65 5.36 8.30 -1.94
C ARG A 65 4.69 7.24 -1.06
N LEU A 66 3.45 7.50 -0.63
CA LEU A 66 2.66 6.57 0.18
C LEU A 66 2.38 5.27 -0.60
N LEU A 67 1.87 5.38 -1.83
CA LEU A 67 1.49 4.23 -2.65
C LEU A 67 2.69 3.37 -3.06
N ASP A 68 3.82 3.98 -3.44
CA ASP A 68 5.04 3.25 -3.77
C ASP A 68 5.59 2.50 -2.55
N GLY A 69 5.62 3.14 -1.38
CA GLY A 69 6.06 2.48 -0.15
C GLY A 69 5.16 1.29 0.23
N LEU A 70 3.84 1.44 0.13
CA LEU A 70 2.90 0.35 0.37
C LEU A 70 3.06 -0.79 -0.63
N TYR A 71 3.29 -0.47 -1.91
CA TYR A 71 3.53 -1.47 -2.95
C TYR A 71 4.76 -2.33 -2.66
N VAL A 72 5.88 -1.74 -2.24
CA VAL A 72 7.13 -2.48 -1.94
C VAL A 72 6.89 -3.53 -0.85
N GLY A 73 6.23 -3.16 0.25
CA GLY A 73 5.93 -4.10 1.34
C GLY A 73 4.93 -5.18 0.93
N ARG A 74 3.85 -4.81 0.23
CA ARG A 74 2.77 -5.74 -0.14
C ARG A 74 3.17 -6.69 -1.27
N SER A 75 3.93 -6.22 -2.25
CA SER A 75 4.44 -7.07 -3.34
C SER A 75 5.37 -8.16 -2.80
N LYS A 76 6.29 -7.83 -1.89
CA LYS A 76 7.16 -8.82 -1.24
C LYS A 76 6.34 -9.92 -0.54
N ARG A 77 5.36 -9.54 0.27
CA ARG A 77 4.46 -10.49 0.95
C ARG A 77 3.68 -11.35 -0.05
N PHE A 78 3.23 -10.76 -1.15
CA PHE A 78 2.50 -11.49 -2.19
C PHE A 78 3.39 -12.56 -2.84
N TRP A 79 4.62 -12.22 -3.24
CA TRP A 79 5.55 -13.15 -3.86
C TRP A 79 5.94 -14.31 -2.92
N GLU A 80 6.09 -14.02 -1.63
CA GLU A 80 6.32 -15.03 -0.59
C GLU A 80 5.11 -15.95 -0.42
N ALA A 81 3.90 -15.39 -0.34
CA ALA A 81 2.65 -16.14 -0.22
C ALA A 81 2.39 -17.03 -1.45
N LEU A 82 2.68 -16.53 -2.66
CA LEU A 82 2.58 -17.31 -3.88
C LEU A 82 3.57 -18.46 -3.92
N ARG A 83 4.82 -18.21 -3.53
CA ARG A 83 5.83 -19.28 -3.45
C ARG A 83 5.36 -20.36 -2.49
N ASN A 84 4.76 -19.97 -1.37
CA ASN A 84 4.22 -20.91 -0.39
C ASN A 84 3.01 -21.69 -0.93
N SER A 85 2.06 -21.03 -1.60
CA SER A 85 0.89 -21.69 -2.19
C SER A 85 1.27 -22.66 -3.31
N LYS A 86 2.28 -22.34 -4.13
CA LYS A 86 2.82 -23.25 -5.16
C LYS A 86 3.54 -24.46 -4.56
N LYS A 87 4.21 -24.31 -3.42
CA LYS A 87 4.89 -25.41 -2.71
C LYS A 87 3.90 -26.37 -2.02
N HIS A 88 2.74 -25.85 -1.62
CA HIS A 88 1.72 -26.59 -0.88
C HIS A 88 0.32 -26.37 -1.49
N PRO A 89 0.07 -26.83 -2.73
CA PRO A 89 -1.19 -26.57 -3.44
C PRO A 89 -2.41 -27.18 -2.75
N GLU A 90 -2.23 -28.25 -1.98
CA GLU A 90 -3.26 -28.89 -1.15
C GLU A 90 -3.60 -28.12 0.14
N ASN A 91 -2.74 -27.17 0.55
CA ASN A 91 -2.97 -26.38 1.74
C ASN A 91 -3.89 -25.18 1.43
N HIS A 92 -5.18 -25.36 1.69
CA HIS A 92 -6.18 -24.31 1.50
C HIS A 92 -5.87 -23.01 2.25
N PHE A 93 -5.17 -23.05 3.39
CA PHE A 93 -4.77 -21.83 4.10
C PHE A 93 -3.68 -21.06 3.34
N ALA A 94 -2.73 -21.76 2.71
CA ALA A 94 -1.69 -21.13 1.91
C ALA A 94 -2.27 -20.46 0.65
N VAL A 95 -3.23 -21.13 0.00
CA VAL A 95 -3.95 -20.59 -1.17
C VAL A 95 -4.80 -19.39 -0.77
N ALA A 96 -5.56 -19.48 0.33
CA ALA A 96 -6.38 -18.38 0.83
C ALA A 96 -5.53 -17.16 1.21
N ALA A 97 -4.41 -17.37 1.91
CA ALA A 97 -3.47 -16.29 2.26
C ALA A 97 -2.88 -15.63 1.00
N CYS A 98 -2.51 -16.41 -0.02
CA CYS A 98 -2.03 -15.87 -1.29
C CYS A 98 -3.09 -14.99 -1.98
N ALA A 99 -4.36 -15.42 -2.01
CA ALA A 99 -5.45 -14.65 -2.58
C ALA A 99 -5.70 -13.35 -1.80
N GLN A 100 -5.66 -13.39 -0.47
CA GLN A 100 -5.81 -12.20 0.37
C GLN A 100 -4.72 -11.18 0.07
N VAL A 101 -3.44 -11.59 0.11
CA VAL A 101 -2.32 -10.67 -0.10
C VAL A 101 -2.29 -10.15 -1.54
N LYS A 102 -2.75 -10.96 -2.53
CA LYS A 102 -2.97 -10.49 -3.90
C LYS A 102 -3.96 -9.34 -3.94
N GLY A 103 -5.10 -9.45 -3.24
CA GLY A 103 -6.07 -8.37 -3.12
C GLY A 103 -5.46 -7.11 -2.51
N GLU A 104 -4.68 -7.26 -1.43
CA GLU A 104 -4.00 -6.15 -0.76
C GLU A 104 -3.04 -5.39 -1.70
N VAL A 105 -2.19 -6.08 -2.46
CA VAL A 105 -1.25 -5.39 -3.38
C VAL A 105 -1.98 -4.79 -4.58
N MET A 106 -3.00 -5.48 -5.12
CA MET A 106 -3.79 -4.98 -6.25
C MET A 106 -4.55 -3.71 -5.91
N GLU A 107 -5.09 -3.61 -4.70
CA GLU A 107 -5.76 -2.42 -4.21
C GLU A 107 -4.84 -1.19 -4.26
N VAL A 108 -3.58 -1.32 -3.83
CA VAL A 108 -2.61 -0.21 -3.89
C VAL A 108 -2.31 0.18 -5.33
N LEU A 109 -2.16 -0.81 -6.22
CA LEU A 109 -1.91 -0.55 -7.64
C LEU A 109 -3.09 0.14 -8.32
N TYR A 110 -4.33 -0.21 -7.98
CA TYR A 110 -5.51 0.46 -8.51
C TYR A 110 -5.66 1.88 -7.99
N GLU A 111 -5.35 2.14 -6.72
CA GLU A 111 -5.32 3.52 -6.21
C GLU A 111 -4.23 4.36 -6.87
N HIS A 112 -3.11 3.73 -7.26
CA HIS A 112 -2.05 4.36 -8.03
C HIS A 112 -2.49 4.68 -9.46
N ALA A 113 -3.11 3.72 -10.14
CA ALA A 113 -3.67 3.93 -11.48
C ALA A 113 -4.74 5.03 -11.46
N PHE A 114 -5.65 5.03 -10.48
CA PHE A 114 -6.67 6.06 -10.31
C PHE A 114 -6.06 7.47 -10.16
N LEU A 115 -4.96 7.60 -9.43
CA LEU A 115 -4.31 8.90 -9.25
C LEU A 115 -3.66 9.40 -10.55
N LEU A 116 -3.21 8.47 -11.41
CA LEU A 116 -2.60 8.80 -12.70
C LEU A 116 -3.65 9.09 -13.78
N GLU A 117 -4.75 8.35 -13.82
CA GLU A 117 -5.80 8.45 -14.86
C GLU A 117 -6.71 9.69 -14.71
N ASN A 118 -6.77 10.29 -13.52
CA ASN A 118 -7.57 11.51 -13.29
C ASN A 118 -6.89 12.81 -13.76
N LYS A 119 -5.81 12.70 -14.54
CA LYS A 119 -5.07 13.85 -15.05
C LYS A 119 -5.43 14.17 -16.51
N PRO A 120 -5.25 15.43 -16.95
CA PRO A 120 -5.21 15.75 -18.37
C PRO A 120 -4.05 14.97 -19.04
N GLU A 121 -4.24 14.48 -20.26
CA GLU A 121 -3.21 13.68 -20.96
C GLU A 121 -1.84 14.36 -21.07
N ALA A 122 -1.81 15.70 -21.12
CA ALA A 122 -0.59 16.49 -21.19
C ALA A 122 0.25 16.49 -19.88
N GLU A 123 -0.34 16.05 -18.76
CA GLU A 123 0.28 16.01 -17.42
C GLU A 123 0.59 14.57 -16.98
N HIS A 124 0.39 13.59 -17.86
CA HIS A 124 0.71 12.21 -17.58
C HIS A 124 2.22 12.00 -17.50
N ASP A 125 2.66 11.49 -16.35
CA ASP A 125 3.93 10.80 -16.26
C ASP A 125 3.79 9.43 -16.95
N ILE A 126 4.14 9.41 -18.23
CA ILE A 126 3.99 8.23 -19.09
C ILE A 126 4.81 7.06 -18.53
N GLU A 127 6.00 7.31 -18.00
CA GLU A 127 6.87 6.27 -17.44
C GLU A 127 6.21 5.62 -16.23
N LEU A 128 5.67 6.44 -15.31
CA LEU A 128 4.98 5.94 -14.12
C LEU A 128 3.68 5.20 -14.48
N VAL A 129 2.92 5.67 -15.46
CA VAL A 129 1.72 4.97 -15.97
C VAL A 129 2.09 3.58 -16.50
N GLN A 130 3.14 3.48 -17.32
CA GLN A 130 3.56 2.19 -17.87
C GLN A 130 4.08 1.27 -16.76
N LEU A 131 4.82 1.80 -15.79
CA LEU A 131 5.29 1.04 -14.63
C LEU A 131 4.13 0.46 -13.82
N VAL A 132 3.10 1.25 -13.50
CA VAL A 132 1.93 0.77 -12.75
C VAL A 132 1.16 -0.29 -13.56
N ARG A 133 0.99 -0.09 -14.87
CA ARG A 133 0.36 -1.09 -15.75
C ARG A 133 1.14 -2.40 -15.79
N GLN A 134 2.46 -2.33 -15.89
CA GLN A 134 3.34 -3.50 -15.84
C GLN A 134 3.17 -4.25 -14.51
N ARG A 135 3.24 -3.55 -13.37
CA ARG A 135 3.06 -4.15 -12.05
C ARG A 135 1.69 -4.82 -11.89
N ILE A 136 0.62 -4.19 -12.39
CA ILE A 136 -0.73 -4.78 -12.42
C ILE A 136 -0.73 -6.07 -13.22
N TRP A 137 -0.12 -6.05 -14.41
CA TRP A 137 -0.06 -7.22 -15.27
C TRP A 137 0.71 -8.37 -14.63
N GLU A 138 1.88 -8.09 -14.04
CA GLU A 138 2.70 -9.07 -13.32
C GLU A 138 1.85 -9.77 -12.26
N ILE A 139 1.32 -9.04 -11.28
CA ILE A 139 0.51 -9.59 -10.17
C ILE A 139 -0.75 -10.34 -10.66
N SER A 140 -1.38 -9.84 -11.72
CA SER A 140 -2.62 -10.42 -12.25
C SER A 140 -2.37 -11.74 -12.97
N SER A 141 -1.31 -11.81 -13.77
CA SER A 141 -1.03 -12.88 -14.73
C SER A 141 -0.52 -14.20 -14.11
N GLU A 142 -0.26 -14.21 -12.81
CA GLU A 142 0.45 -15.31 -12.14
C GLU A 142 -0.33 -16.61 -12.01
N ASN A 143 -1.63 -16.56 -12.29
CA ASN A 143 -2.49 -17.73 -12.43
C ASN A 143 -2.34 -18.43 -13.80
N ARG A 144 -1.61 -17.85 -14.76
CA ARG A 144 -1.46 -18.39 -16.14
C ARG A 144 -0.16 -19.14 -16.38
N VAL A 145 0.76 -19.16 -15.42
CA VAL A 145 2.03 -19.90 -15.50
C VAL A 145 1.95 -21.11 -14.57
N THR A 146 1.19 -22.10 -15.01
CA THR A 146 1.19 -23.50 -14.54
C THR A 146 1.14 -24.39 -15.75
#